data_AF-A0A1F2WCW8-F1
#
_entry.id   AF-A0A1F2WCW8-F1
#
_cell.length_a   1.000
_cell.length_b   1.000
_cell.length_c   1.000
_cell.angle_alpha   90.00
_cell.angle_beta   90.00
_cell.angle_gamma   90.00
#
_symmetry.space_group_name_H-M   'P 1'
#
loop_
_entity.id
_entity.type
_entity.pdbx_description
1 polymer ?
#
loop_
_entity_poly.entity_id
_entity_poly.type
_entity_poly.pdbx_seq_one_letter_code
_entity_poly.pdbx_strand_id
1 'polypeptide(L)' 'MISRFGLDDDAIAVVMSWAFECFEKGILTKNDTDGLNLTWGNKSAVIAFIRKIAYKEGFGNPLGMGCKKESSVIGKKL' A
#
# COMPACT_ATOMS: atom_id res chain seq x y z
N MET A 1 11.98 -1.80 -11.07
CA MET A 1 11.15 -2.90 -10.51
C MET A 1 9.70 -2.71 -10.94
N ILE A 2 9.12 -1.56 -10.67
CA ILE A 2 7.73 -1.20 -11.00
C ILE A 2 7.42 -1.36 -12.50
N SER A 3 8.27 -0.84 -13.38
CA SER A 3 8.16 -1.05 -14.83
C SER A 3 8.17 -2.52 -15.27
N ARG A 4 8.86 -3.40 -14.54
CA ARG A 4 8.88 -4.85 -14.84
C ARG A 4 7.59 -5.55 -14.41
N PHE A 5 6.84 -4.98 -13.48
CA PHE A 5 5.53 -5.46 -13.07
C PHE A 5 4.39 -4.89 -13.93
N GLY A 6 4.69 -4.03 -14.92
CA GLY A 6 3.69 -3.38 -15.75
C GLY A 6 2.83 -2.39 -14.99
N LEU A 7 3.39 -1.80 -13.92
CA LEU A 7 2.69 -0.88 -13.04
C LEU A 7 3.10 0.57 -13.33
N ASP A 8 2.19 1.49 -13.03
CA ASP A 8 2.42 2.94 -13.06
C ASP A 8 3.12 3.38 -11.77
N ASP A 9 4.26 4.05 -11.92
CA ASP A 9 5.13 4.46 -10.80
C ASP A 9 4.51 5.59 -9.98
N ASP A 10 3.92 6.58 -10.65
CA ASP A 10 3.29 7.73 -9.99
C ASP A 10 2.06 7.27 -9.18
N ALA A 11 1.23 6.40 -9.78
CA ALA A 11 0.05 5.86 -9.09
C ALA A 11 0.44 5.08 -7.83
N ILE A 12 1.46 4.23 -7.91
CA ILE A 12 1.94 3.45 -6.76
C ILE A 12 2.54 4.35 -5.69
N ALA A 13 3.34 5.34 -6.08
CA ALA A 13 3.96 6.26 -5.14
C ALA A 13 2.92 7.01 -4.30
N VAL A 14 1.81 7.46 -4.92
CA VAL A 14 0.72 8.15 -4.21
C VAL A 14 0.00 7.20 -3.23
N VAL A 15 -0.37 6.01 -3.68
CA VAL A 15 -1.06 5.01 -2.85
C VAL A 15 -0.21 4.58 -1.66
N MET A 16 1.07 4.31 -1.92
CA MET A 16 2.03 3.92 -0.89
C MET A 16 2.24 5.04 0.11
N SER A 17 2.43 6.28 -0.34
CA SER A 17 2.62 7.42 0.56
C SER A 17 1.42 7.63 1.49
N TRP A 18 0.20 7.50 0.95
CA TRP A 18 -1.03 7.54 1.76
C TRP A 18 -1.08 6.42 2.81
N ALA A 19 -0.74 5.18 2.43
CA ALA A 19 -0.76 4.06 3.36
C ALA A 19 0.31 4.21 4.48
N PHE A 20 1.50 4.72 4.15
CA PHE A 20 2.55 5.01 5.12
C PHE A 20 2.12 6.12 6.09
N GLU A 21 1.52 7.20 5.57
CA GLU A 21 0.98 8.29 6.40
C GLU A 21 -0.13 7.80 7.34
N CYS A 22 -1.06 6.98 6.84
CA CYS A 22 -2.09 6.37 7.68
C CYS A 22 -1.52 5.46 8.76
N PHE A 23 -0.47 4.70 8.44
CA PHE A 23 0.22 3.86 9.42
C PHE A 23 0.96 4.70 10.48
N GLU A 24 1.67 5.74 10.07
CA GLU A 24 2.36 6.67 10.98
C GLU A 24 1.37 7.37 11.94
N LYS A 25 0.19 7.73 11.44
CA LYS A 25 -0.90 8.30 12.24
C LYS A 25 -1.67 7.29 13.09
N GLY A 26 -1.32 6.00 13.04
CA GLY A 26 -2.00 4.93 13.76
C GLY A 26 -3.40 4.61 13.24
N ILE A 27 -3.76 5.10 12.07
CA ILE A 27 -5.01 4.79 11.37
C ILE A 27 -4.94 3.36 10.81
N LEU A 28 -3.78 2.96 10.29
CA LEU A 28 -3.49 1.58 9.90
C LEU A 28 -2.57 0.92 10.93
N THR A 29 -2.85 -0.34 11.23
CA THR A 29 -2.01 -1.16 12.10
C THR A 29 -1.23 -2.20 11.30
N LYS A 30 -0.30 -2.90 11.96
CA LYS A 30 0.36 -4.07 11.36
C LYS A 30 -0.64 -5.16 10.97
N ASN A 31 -1.76 -5.29 11.68
CA ASN A 31 -2.77 -6.29 11.33
C ASN A 31 -3.49 -5.93 10.02
N ASP A 32 -3.74 -4.64 9.78
CA ASP A 32 -4.40 -4.18 8.56
C ASP A 32 -3.53 -4.33 7.31
N THR A 33 -2.21 -4.32 7.52
CA THR A 33 -1.19 -4.24 6.46
C THR A 33 -0.48 -5.58 6.21
N ASP A 34 -1.11 -6.70 6.59
CA ASP A 34 -0.54 -8.06 6.52
C ASP A 34 0.85 -8.18 7.19
N GLY A 35 1.05 -7.47 8.31
CA GLY A 35 2.30 -7.46 9.06
C GLY A 35 3.37 -6.50 8.51
N LEU A 36 3.09 -5.74 7.46
CA LEU A 36 4.05 -4.75 6.96
C LEU A 36 4.26 -3.63 7.98
N ASN A 37 5.52 -3.26 8.17
CA ASN A 37 5.88 -2.11 8.99
C ASN A 37 6.06 -0.88 8.09
N LEU A 38 4.98 -0.16 7.80
CA LEU A 38 4.94 0.97 6.87
C LEU A 38 5.51 2.27 7.46
N THR A 39 6.67 2.19 8.12
CA THR A 39 7.39 3.35 8.65
C THR A 39 8.25 3.98 7.56
N TRP A 40 8.29 5.30 7.49
CA TRP A 40 9.14 6.03 6.54
C TRP A 40 10.61 5.59 6.63
N GLY A 41 11.26 5.48 5.46
CA GLY A 41 12.64 4.97 5.35
C GLY A 41 12.76 3.44 5.34
N ASN A 42 11.69 2.68 5.60
CA ASN A 42 11.72 1.22 5.54
C ASN A 42 11.67 0.70 4.09
N LYS A 43 12.86 0.54 3.49
CA LYS A 43 13.03 0.03 2.12
C LYS A 43 12.44 -1.36 1.91
N SER A 44 12.52 -2.24 2.93
CA SER A 44 11.98 -3.59 2.84
C SER A 44 10.46 -3.60 2.77
N ALA A 45 9.81 -2.72 3.54
CA ALA A 45 8.36 -2.54 3.47
C ALA A 45 7.92 -2.01 2.10
N VAL A 46 8.63 -1.04 1.53
CA VAL A 46 8.38 -0.50 0.18
C VAL A 46 8.40 -1.63 -0.87
N ILE A 47 9.45 -2.45 -0.88
CA ILE A 47 9.58 -3.55 -1.86
C ILE A 47 8.45 -4.58 -1.67
N ALA A 48 8.15 -4.96 -0.43
CA ALA A 48 7.09 -5.92 -0.14
C ALA A 48 5.71 -5.39 -0.53
N PHE A 49 5.45 -4.11 -0.29
CA PHE A 49 4.22 -3.42 -0.66
C PHE A 49 4.01 -3.43 -2.19
N ILE A 50 5.04 -3.03 -2.95
CA ILE A 50 4.99 -3.03 -4.43
C ILE A 50 4.71 -4.44 -4.96
N ARG A 51 5.34 -5.48 -4.39
CA ARG A 51 5.08 -6.87 -4.77
C ARG A 51 3.64 -7.27 -4.49
N LYS A 52 3.11 -6.94 -3.32
CA LYS A 52 1.71 -7.25 -2.95
C LYS A 52 0.71 -6.58 -3.89
N ILE A 53 0.98 -5.36 -4.37
CA ILE A 53 0.17 -4.70 -5.41
C ILE A 53 0.29 -5.45 -6.74
N ALA A 54 1.52 -5.73 -7.19
CA ALA A 54 1.78 -6.41 -8.46
C ALA A 54 1.05 -7.76 -8.57
N TYR A 55 1.03 -8.52 -7.47
CA TYR A 55 0.41 -9.84 -7.40
C TYR A 55 -1.01 -9.84 -6.83
N LYS A 56 -1.56 -8.67 -6.48
CA LYS A 56 -2.90 -8.51 -5.88
C LYS A 56 -3.10 -9.38 -4.62
N GLU A 57 -2.13 -9.34 -3.72
CA GLU A 57 -2.10 -10.16 -2.51
C GLU A 57 -2.49 -9.35 -1.26
N GLY A 58 -3.48 -9.86 -0.52
CA GLY A 58 -3.86 -9.34 0.80
C GLY A 58 -4.14 -7.83 0.79
N PHE A 59 -3.42 -7.07 1.62
CA PHE A 59 -3.49 -5.62 1.69
C PHE A 59 -3.22 -4.93 0.35
N GLY A 60 -2.40 -5.53 -0.53
CA GLY A 60 -2.11 -4.99 -1.86
C GLY A 60 -3.20 -5.20 -2.91
N ASN A 61 -4.16 -6.11 -2.68
CA ASN A 61 -5.23 -6.42 -3.63
C ASN A 61 -6.16 -5.22 -3.94
N PRO A 62 -6.70 -4.50 -2.93
CA PRO A 62 -7.48 -3.30 -3.22
C PRO A 62 -6.61 -2.19 -3.83
N LEU A 63 -5.31 -2.16 -3.50
CA LEU A 63 -4.35 -1.09 -3.78
C LEU A 63 -3.85 -0.97 -5.25
N GLY A 64 -4.38 -1.80 -6.14
CA GLY A 64 -4.14 -1.72 -7.58
C GLY A 64 -5.27 -1.05 -8.36
N MET A 65 -6.27 -0.44 -7.68
CA MET A 65 -7.47 0.12 -8.31
C MET A 65 -7.50 1.66 -8.31
N GLY A 66 -6.51 2.31 -7.69
CA GLY A 66 -6.36 3.75 -7.55
C GLY A 66 -6.83 4.29 -6.19
N CYS A 67 -6.12 5.31 -5.68
CA CYS A 67 -6.30 5.90 -4.34
C CYS A 67 -7.75 6.17 -3.92
N LYS A 68 -8.59 6.69 -4.83
CA LYS A 68 -9.98 7.06 -4.49
C LYS A 68 -10.83 5.85 -4.12
N LYS A 69 -10.66 4.75 -4.85
CA LYS A 69 -11.42 3.52 -4.63
C LYS A 69 -10.91 2.79 -3.38
N GLU A 70 -9.61 2.86 -3.15
CA GLU A 70 -8.91 2.22 -2.04
C GLU A 70 -9.21 2.86 -0.69
N SER A 71 -9.15 4.19 -0.61
CA SER A 71 -9.50 4.92 0.62
C SER A 71 -10.95 4.66 1.03
N SER A 72 -11.84 4.47 0.06
CA SER A 72 -13.25 4.12 0.32
C SER A 72 -13.43 2.67 0.79
N VAL A 73 -12.55 1.75 0.41
CA VAL A 73 -12.60 0.34 0.84
C VAL A 73 -11.98 0.18 2.23
N ILE A 74 -10.83 0.81 2.46
CA ILE A 74 -10.12 0.77 3.75
C ILE A 74 -10.86 1.60 4.79
N GLY A 75 -11.34 2.80 4.44
CA GLY A 75 -12.09 3.67 5.35
C GLY A 75 -13.48 3.15 5.74
N LYS A 76 -14.01 2.11 5.07
CA LYS A 76 -15.22 1.39 5.51
C LYS A 76 -14.90 0.23 6.46
N LYS A 77 -13.64 -0.17 6.55
CA LYS A 77 -13.15 -1.30 7.35
C LYS A 77 -12.60 -0.86 8.71
N LEU A 78 -12.29 0.44 8.84
CA LEU A 78 -12.02 1.19 10.07
C LEU A 78 -13.32 1.66 10.70
#